data_AF-K9UJB3-F1
#
_entry.id   AF-K9UJB3-F1
#
_cell.length_a   1.000
_cell.length_b   1.000
_cell.length_c   1.000
_cell.angle_alpha   90.00
_cell.angle_beta   90.00
_cell.angle_gamma   90.00
#
_symmetry.space_group_name_H-M   'P 1'
#
loop_
_entity.id
_entity.type
_entity.pdbx_description
1 polymer ?
#
loop_
_entity_poly.entity_id
_entity_poly.type
_entity_poly.pdbx_seq_one_letter_code
_entity_poly.pdbx_strand_id
1 'polypeptide(L)'
;MAIAKKGTRLITVDDIEYRWIVQPDDEPGLGIVVECAENPGQRMITWVEHGNIISPWLVRKAILHALDRGWKPKQRGQELNFGFEGILQNPRDWIGVPAEYQEQWQLIYYESHDSQESLNLSAPYPICGTVSLHHWYQVGTPIDRVFEGHKFIANGYLWQWCSNCHSFEHYSSFVPDWWSCALEVDAEKLTAWPIAIEEARIAMLTSNKIPSY
;
A
#
# COMPACT_ATOMS: atom_id res chain seq x y z
N MET A 1 21.50 -12.70 -25.48
CA MET A 1 20.90 -11.35 -25.55
C MET A 1 19.41 -11.51 -25.77
N ALA A 2 18.56 -10.98 -24.89
CA ALA A 2 17.11 -11.06 -25.04
C ALA A 2 16.56 -9.69 -25.44
N ILE A 3 16.03 -9.60 -26.66
CA ILE A 3 15.34 -8.43 -27.22
C ILE A 3 14.10 -8.15 -26.36
N ALA A 4 13.91 -6.89 -25.96
CA ALA A 4 12.74 -6.46 -25.19
C ALA A 4 11.46 -6.68 -26.02
N LYS A 5 10.55 -7.53 -25.52
CA LYS A 5 9.23 -7.70 -26.12
C LYS A 5 8.38 -6.46 -25.80
N LYS A 6 7.57 -6.02 -26.77
CA LYS A 6 6.63 -4.90 -26.62
C LYS A 6 5.70 -5.19 -25.42
N GLY A 7 5.62 -4.25 -24.47
CA GLY A 7 4.76 -4.36 -23.28
C GLY A 7 5.43 -4.98 -22.04
N THR A 8 6.69 -5.39 -22.12
CA THR A 8 7.44 -5.88 -20.94
C THR A 8 7.82 -4.73 -20.01
N ARG A 9 7.62 -4.94 -18.71
CA ARG A 9 7.96 -4.01 -17.61
C ARG A 9 8.95 -4.67 -16.67
N LEU A 10 9.71 -3.86 -15.94
CA LEU A 10 10.64 -4.33 -14.90
C LEU A 10 10.04 -4.12 -13.51
N ILE A 11 10.40 -4.99 -12.58
CA ILE A 11 10.14 -4.85 -11.14
C ILE A 11 11.27 -5.49 -10.36
N THR A 12 11.68 -4.87 -9.25
CA THR A 12 12.63 -5.46 -8.30
C THR A 12 11.86 -6.02 -7.10
N VAL A 13 12.09 -7.28 -6.76
CA VAL A 13 11.54 -7.94 -5.57
C VAL A 13 12.71 -8.64 -4.88
N ASP A 14 12.94 -8.32 -3.61
CA ASP A 14 14.02 -8.86 -2.76
C ASP A 14 15.39 -8.84 -3.48
N ASP A 15 15.76 -7.67 -4.00
CA ASP A 15 17.00 -7.39 -4.75
C ASP A 15 17.19 -8.20 -6.05
N ILE A 16 16.14 -8.87 -6.53
CA ILE A 16 16.14 -9.59 -7.80
C ILE A 16 15.27 -8.82 -8.79
N GLU A 17 15.83 -8.50 -9.96
CA GLU A 17 15.09 -7.88 -11.05
C GLU A 17 14.32 -8.93 -11.86
N TYR A 18 13.03 -8.66 -12.06
CA TYR A 18 12.11 -9.49 -12.84
C TYR A 18 11.56 -8.70 -14.02
N ARG A 19 11.29 -9.42 -15.12
CA ARG A 19 10.51 -8.94 -16.25
C ARG A 19 9.11 -9.51 -16.18
N TRP A 20 8.12 -8.66 -16.42
CA TRP A 20 6.74 -9.08 -16.46
C TRP A 20 5.96 -8.47 -17.63
N ILE A 21 4.93 -9.17 -18.07
CA ILE A 21 4.02 -8.74 -19.13
C ILE A 21 2.60 -9.16 -18.79
N VAL A 22 1.63 -8.35 -19.23
CA VAL A 22 0.21 -8.71 -19.21
C VAL A 22 -0.13 -9.41 -20.52
N GLN A 23 -0.62 -10.63 -20.43
CA GLN A 23 -1.17 -11.39 -21.53
C GLN A 23 -2.70 -11.30 -21.48
N PRO A 24 -3.35 -10.73 -22.51
CA PRO A 24 -4.81 -10.80 -22.62
C PRO A 24 -5.23 -12.24 -22.96
N ASP A 25 -6.30 -12.72 -22.33
CA ASP A 25 -7.00 -13.96 -22.66
C ASP A 25 -8.49 -13.78 -22.38
N ASP A 26 -9.35 -14.49 -23.11
CA ASP A 26 -10.82 -14.33 -23.03
C ASP A 26 -11.42 -15.06 -21.82
N GLU A 27 -10.77 -16.11 -21.32
CA GLU A 27 -11.10 -16.81 -20.06
C GLU A 27 -9.82 -17.50 -19.53
N PRO A 28 -9.46 -17.41 -18.23
CA PRO A 28 -10.21 -16.90 -17.07
C PRO A 28 -10.04 -15.39 -16.78
N GLY A 29 -9.32 -14.65 -17.63
CA GLY A 29 -9.06 -13.22 -17.44
C GLY A 29 -7.68 -12.81 -17.95
N LEU A 30 -7.03 -11.88 -17.26
CA LEU A 30 -5.71 -11.39 -17.66
C LEU A 30 -4.60 -12.25 -17.05
N GLY A 31 -3.64 -12.66 -17.87
CA GLY A 31 -2.43 -13.36 -17.45
C GLY A 31 -1.32 -12.40 -17.03
N ILE A 32 -0.73 -12.58 -15.86
CA ILE A 32 0.54 -11.99 -15.45
C ILE A 32 1.61 -13.03 -15.71
N VAL A 33 2.52 -12.75 -16.64
CA VAL A 33 3.66 -13.62 -16.93
C VAL A 33 4.92 -12.97 -16.38
N VAL A 34 5.67 -13.69 -15.55
CA VAL A 34 6.89 -13.20 -14.91
C VAL A 34 8.07 -14.15 -15.15
N GLU A 35 9.24 -13.57 -15.40
CA GLU A 35 10.53 -14.25 -15.50
C GLU A 35 11.65 -13.42 -14.86
N CYS A 36 12.76 -14.07 -14.51
CA CYS A 36 13.97 -13.36 -14.08
C CYS A 36 14.48 -12.45 -15.22
N ALA A 37 14.83 -11.20 -14.91
CA ALA A 37 15.35 -10.26 -15.91
C ALA A 37 16.71 -10.73 -16.43
N GLU A 38 17.58 -11.15 -15.50
CA GLU A 38 18.89 -11.73 -15.78
C GLU A 38 18.82 -13.26 -15.71
N ASN A 39 19.26 -13.94 -16.77
CA ASN A 39 19.31 -15.41 -16.86
C ASN A 39 17.94 -16.09 -16.59
N PRO A 40 16.93 -15.89 -17.45
CA PRO A 40 15.60 -16.46 -17.25
C PRO A 40 15.67 -17.99 -17.22
N GLY A 41 15.12 -18.57 -16.16
CA GLY A 41 14.92 -20.01 -15.97
C GLY A 41 13.44 -20.36 -16.08
N GLN A 42 12.83 -20.73 -14.96
CA GLN A 42 11.43 -21.11 -14.86
C GLN A 42 10.54 -19.85 -14.95
N ARG A 43 9.51 -19.89 -15.80
CA ARG A 43 8.50 -18.82 -15.87
C ARG A 43 7.37 -19.08 -14.86
N MET A 44 6.80 -18.00 -14.36
CA MET A 44 5.54 -18.02 -13.60
C MET A 44 4.45 -17.36 -14.44
N ILE A 45 3.29 -18.01 -14.50
CA ILE A 45 2.08 -17.48 -15.10
C ILE A 45 1.00 -17.53 -14.04
N THR A 46 0.34 -16.40 -13.83
CA THR A 46 -0.84 -16.37 -13.00
C THR A 46 -1.99 -15.64 -13.66
N TRP A 47 -3.20 -16.08 -13.38
CA TRP A 47 -4.43 -15.57 -13.98
C TRP A 47 -5.22 -14.79 -12.96
N VAL A 48 -5.64 -13.59 -13.34
CA VAL A 48 -6.51 -12.72 -12.54
C VAL A 48 -7.82 -12.48 -13.27
N GLU A 49 -8.93 -12.45 -12.53
CA GLU A 49 -10.27 -12.25 -13.10
C GLU A 49 -10.40 -10.89 -13.81
N HIS A 50 -11.36 -10.80 -14.74
CA HIS A 50 -11.71 -9.55 -15.41
C HIS A 50 -12.10 -8.45 -14.41
N GLY A 51 -11.67 -7.21 -14.68
CA GLY A 51 -11.89 -6.06 -13.81
C GLY A 51 -10.73 -5.75 -12.84
N ASN A 52 -9.74 -6.64 -12.73
CA ASN A 52 -8.52 -6.37 -11.98
C ASN A 52 -7.59 -5.39 -12.71
N ILE A 53 -7.08 -4.39 -12.00
CA ILE A 53 -5.98 -3.54 -12.47
C ILE A 53 -4.66 -4.27 -12.16
N ILE A 54 -3.92 -4.65 -13.20
CA ILE A 54 -2.58 -5.23 -13.01
C ILE A 54 -1.58 -4.11 -12.70
N SER A 55 -1.35 -3.91 -11.41
CA SER A 55 -0.36 -2.98 -10.86
C SER A 55 0.96 -3.70 -10.53
N PRO A 56 2.10 -2.97 -10.43
CA PRO A 56 3.36 -3.55 -9.97
C PRO A 56 3.25 -4.26 -8.60
N TRP A 57 2.36 -3.80 -7.71
CA TRP A 57 2.12 -4.47 -6.41
C TRP A 57 1.52 -5.85 -6.56
N LEU A 58 0.52 -5.99 -7.45
CA LEU A 58 -0.12 -7.28 -7.71
C LEU A 58 0.92 -8.26 -8.27
N VAL A 59 1.79 -7.77 -9.15
CA VAL A 59 2.93 -8.53 -9.69
C VAL A 59 3.91 -8.92 -8.58
N ARG A 60 4.27 -8.01 -7.67
CA ARG A 60 5.13 -8.34 -6.51
C ARG A 60 4.51 -9.44 -5.64
N LYS A 61 3.21 -9.34 -5.32
CA LYS A 61 2.51 -10.37 -4.55
C LYS A 61 2.48 -11.71 -5.26
N ALA A 62 2.20 -11.72 -6.56
CA ALA A 62 2.25 -12.94 -7.36
C ALA A 62 3.66 -13.57 -7.34
N ILE A 63 4.72 -12.75 -7.43
CA ILE A 63 6.12 -13.21 -7.33
C ILE A 63 6.39 -13.85 -5.97
N LEU A 64 6.07 -13.17 -4.86
CA LEU A 64 6.31 -13.69 -3.52
C LEU A 64 5.53 -14.99 -3.27
N HIS A 65 4.27 -15.04 -3.69
CA HIS A 65 3.44 -16.24 -3.60
C HIS A 65 3.98 -17.41 -4.43
N ALA A 66 4.49 -17.11 -5.63
CA ALA A 66 5.13 -18.12 -6.45
C ALA A 66 6.41 -18.67 -5.80
N LEU A 67 7.24 -17.79 -5.21
CA LEU A 67 8.45 -18.19 -4.49
C LEU A 67 8.12 -19.09 -3.29
N ASP A 68 7.09 -18.76 -2.51
CA ASP A 68 6.60 -19.60 -1.41
C ASP A 68 6.14 -20.99 -1.89
N ARG A 69 5.51 -21.06 -3.08
CA ARG A 69 5.14 -22.31 -3.77
C ARG A 69 6.30 -23.04 -4.44
N GLY A 70 7.53 -22.61 -4.23
CA GLY A 70 8.73 -23.26 -4.75
C GLY A 70 9.06 -22.91 -6.20
N TRP A 71 8.58 -21.79 -6.73
CA TRP A 71 9.04 -21.26 -8.01
C TRP A 71 10.54 -20.98 -7.98
N LYS A 72 11.27 -21.43 -9.01
CA LYS A 72 12.73 -21.29 -9.12
C LYS A 72 13.09 -20.44 -10.34
N PRO A 73 12.99 -19.10 -10.27
CA PRO A 73 13.08 -18.21 -11.44
C PRO A 73 14.39 -18.30 -12.23
N LYS A 74 15.49 -18.73 -11.58
CA LYS A 74 16.81 -18.91 -12.20
C LYS A 74 17.11 -20.34 -12.68
N GLN A 75 16.27 -21.32 -12.33
CA GLN A 75 16.49 -22.72 -12.72
C GLN A 75 15.57 -23.08 -13.88
N ARG A 76 16.05 -23.81 -14.88
CA ARG A 76 15.17 -24.31 -15.94
C ARG A 76 14.16 -25.30 -15.37
N GLY A 77 12.91 -25.20 -15.78
CA GLY A 77 11.82 -26.06 -15.32
C GLY A 77 10.53 -25.83 -16.09
N GLN A 78 9.52 -26.64 -15.81
CA GLN A 78 8.16 -26.41 -16.31
C GLN A 78 7.61 -25.10 -15.75
N GLU A 79 6.76 -24.41 -16.50
CA GLU A 79 6.12 -23.19 -16.05
C GLU A 79 5.32 -23.45 -14.77
N LEU A 80 5.42 -22.54 -13.80
CA LEU A 80 4.53 -22.57 -12.65
C LEU A 80 3.26 -21.80 -13.02
N ASN A 81 2.14 -22.50 -13.11
CA ASN A 81 0.84 -21.93 -13.39
C ASN A 81 -0.07 -22.05 -12.16
N PHE A 82 -0.71 -20.96 -11.77
CA PHE A 82 -1.73 -20.97 -10.72
C PHE A 82 -2.77 -19.89 -10.96
N GLY A 83 -4.02 -20.17 -10.57
CA GLY A 83 -4.98 -19.12 -10.31
C GLY A 83 -4.49 -18.31 -9.12
N PHE A 84 -4.38 -17.01 -9.32
CA PHE A 84 -4.25 -16.07 -8.21
C PHE A 84 -5.60 -15.43 -8.17
N GLU A 85 -6.35 -15.68 -7.09
CA GLU A 85 -7.45 -14.78 -6.76
C GLU A 85 -6.80 -13.41 -6.72
N GLY A 86 -6.99 -12.68 -7.82
CA GLY A 86 -6.57 -11.31 -7.91
C GLY A 86 -7.23 -10.71 -6.70
N ILE A 87 -6.42 -10.29 -5.74
CA ILE A 87 -6.93 -9.40 -4.72
C ILE A 87 -7.26 -8.16 -5.56
N LEU A 88 -8.47 -8.14 -6.13
CA LEU A 88 -9.36 -7.03 -5.94
C LEU A 88 -9.17 -6.72 -4.45
N GLN A 89 -8.23 -5.84 -4.13
CA GLN A 89 -8.59 -4.86 -3.16
C GLN A 89 -9.48 -3.98 -4.02
N ASN A 90 -10.77 -4.26 -3.93
CA ASN A 90 -11.73 -3.19 -4.06
C ASN A 90 -11.10 -2.02 -3.27
N PRO A 91 -11.15 -0.76 -3.74
CA PRO A 91 -10.84 0.38 -2.88
C PRO A 91 -11.60 0.39 -1.53
N ARG A 92 -12.52 -0.57 -1.35
CA ARG A 92 -13.29 -0.93 -0.17
C ARG A 92 -12.71 -2.06 0.72
N ASP A 93 -11.65 -2.76 0.33
CA ASP A 93 -11.07 -3.84 1.15
C ASP A 93 -9.99 -3.31 2.09
N TRP A 94 -10.36 -2.26 2.82
CA TRP A 94 -9.62 -1.80 3.97
C TRP A 94 -9.72 -2.87 5.06
N ILE A 95 -8.57 -3.40 5.46
CA ILE A 95 -8.48 -4.43 6.51
C ILE A 95 -7.91 -3.82 7.78
N GLY A 96 -8.43 -4.24 8.93
CA GLY A 96 -7.78 -3.92 10.20
C GLY A 96 -6.34 -4.41 10.21
N VAL A 97 -5.46 -3.71 10.92
CA VAL A 97 -4.09 -4.20 11.13
C VAL A 97 -4.15 -5.59 11.79
N PRO A 98 -3.51 -6.62 11.19
CA PRO A 98 -3.46 -7.96 11.79
C PRO A 98 -2.78 -7.93 13.16
N ALA A 99 -3.28 -8.76 14.08
CA ALA A 99 -2.89 -8.74 15.49
C ALA A 99 -1.38 -8.89 15.70
N GLU A 100 -0.72 -9.71 14.88
CA GLU A 100 0.72 -9.97 14.94
C GLU A 100 1.59 -8.75 14.58
N TYR A 101 1.01 -7.72 13.94
CA TYR A 101 1.71 -6.46 13.60
C TYR A 101 1.28 -5.27 14.45
N GLN A 102 0.35 -5.43 15.41
CA GLN A 102 -0.18 -4.33 16.21
C GLN A 102 0.89 -3.61 17.04
N GLU A 103 1.81 -4.35 17.67
CA GLU A 103 2.86 -3.75 18.49
C GLU A 103 3.81 -2.89 17.64
N GLN A 104 4.25 -3.41 16.49
CA GLN A 104 5.12 -2.68 15.57
C GLN A 104 4.42 -1.46 14.97
N TRP A 105 3.12 -1.58 14.67
CA TRP A 105 2.29 -0.48 14.23
C TRP A 105 2.23 0.64 15.26
N GLN A 106 1.93 0.32 16.52
CA GLN A 106 1.84 1.30 17.60
C GLN A 106 3.19 1.98 17.85
N LEU A 107 4.31 1.24 17.80
CA LEU A 107 5.65 1.81 17.93
C LEU A 107 5.95 2.85 16.84
N ILE A 108 5.63 2.56 15.58
CA ILE A 108 5.85 3.51 14.48
C ILE A 108 5.11 4.81 14.71
N TYR A 109 3.84 4.74 15.10
CA TYR A 109 3.05 5.95 15.33
C TYR A 109 3.45 6.66 16.62
N TYR A 110 3.93 5.95 17.64
CA TYR A 110 4.51 6.59 18.83
C TYR A 110 5.76 7.39 18.47
N GLU A 111 6.70 6.80 17.72
CA GLU A 111 7.89 7.48 17.22
C GLU A 111 7.56 8.64 16.27
N SER A 112 6.47 8.53 15.51
CA SER A 112 5.99 9.60 14.63
C SER A 112 5.47 10.81 15.41
N HIS A 113 4.96 10.63 16.64
CA HIS A 113 4.57 11.74 17.52
C HIS A 113 5.79 12.52 18.00
N ASP A 114 6.87 11.83 18.39
CA ASP A 114 8.11 12.45 18.84
C ASP A 114 8.80 13.24 17.72
N SER A 115 8.76 12.70 16.51
CA SER A 115 9.30 13.35 15.31
C SER A 115 8.36 14.38 14.69
N GLN A 116 7.15 14.55 15.24
CA GLN A 116 6.12 15.49 14.77
C GLN A 116 5.83 15.35 13.27
N GLU A 117 5.89 14.12 12.76
CA GLU A 117 5.47 13.85 11.39
C GLU A 117 3.98 14.15 11.26
N SER A 118 3.63 14.90 10.22
CA SER A 118 2.23 15.18 9.87
C SER A 118 1.69 14.03 9.00
N LEU A 119 0.80 14.33 8.05
CA LEU A 119 0.02 13.37 7.25
C LEU A 119 0.76 12.11 6.78
N ASN A 120 2.02 12.22 6.32
CA ASN A 120 2.78 11.08 5.78
C ASN A 120 3.96 10.78 6.72
N LEU A 121 4.15 9.51 7.06
CA LEU A 121 5.24 9.03 7.89
C LEU A 121 6.40 8.52 7.02
N SER A 122 7.64 8.74 7.47
CA SER A 122 8.85 8.26 6.81
C SER A 122 9.14 6.78 7.08
N ALA A 123 8.53 6.21 8.13
CA ALA A 123 8.68 4.80 8.48
C ALA A 123 8.03 3.87 7.42
N PRO A 124 8.67 2.74 7.09
CA PRO A 124 8.07 1.72 6.25
C PRO A 124 7.00 0.93 7.01
N TYR A 125 5.91 0.53 6.33
CA TYR A 125 4.90 -0.33 6.96
C TYR A 125 5.43 -1.76 7.18
N PRO A 126 5.31 -2.39 8.36
CA PRO A 126 5.89 -3.70 8.62
C PRO A 126 5.41 -4.84 7.72
N ILE A 127 4.18 -4.78 7.20
CA ILE A 127 3.65 -5.86 6.35
C ILE A 127 4.15 -5.75 4.92
N CYS A 128 4.13 -4.55 4.35
CA CYS A 128 4.42 -4.37 2.92
C CYS A 128 5.79 -3.74 2.63
N GLY A 129 6.49 -3.24 3.65
CA GLY A 129 7.83 -2.67 3.58
C GLY A 129 7.92 -1.30 2.90
N THR A 130 6.81 -0.72 2.46
CA THR A 130 6.80 0.57 1.74
C THR A 130 6.62 1.74 2.69
N VAL A 131 7.29 2.86 2.36
CA VAL A 131 7.06 4.16 2.99
C VAL A 131 5.78 4.75 2.43
N SER A 132 4.66 4.35 3.04
CA SER A 132 3.31 4.67 2.59
C SER A 132 2.33 4.72 3.77
N LEU A 133 2.87 4.96 4.97
CA LEU A 133 2.09 5.14 6.18
C LEU A 133 1.63 6.57 6.30
N HIS A 134 0.41 6.72 6.79
CA HIS A 134 -0.23 8.01 6.98
C HIS A 134 -0.96 8.03 8.30
N HIS A 135 -1.14 9.22 8.84
CA HIS A 135 -2.16 9.44 9.85
C HIS A 135 -2.90 10.73 9.62
N TRP A 136 -4.09 10.84 10.20
CA TRP A 136 -4.88 12.05 10.12
C TRP A 136 -5.76 12.19 11.35
N TYR A 137 -5.75 13.38 11.94
CA TYR A 137 -6.63 13.71 13.06
C TYR A 137 -7.79 14.56 12.59
N GLN A 138 -9.00 14.14 12.97
CA GLN A 138 -10.15 15.03 13.00
C GLN A 138 -10.13 15.83 14.30
N VAL A 139 -10.06 17.16 14.18
CA VAL A 139 -10.11 18.06 15.33
C VAL A 139 -11.57 18.20 15.79
N GLY A 140 -11.84 17.74 17.02
CA GLY A 140 -13.13 17.86 17.66
C GLY A 140 -13.17 18.96 18.71
N THR A 141 -13.68 18.64 19.90
CA THR A 141 -13.88 19.61 20.97
C THR A 141 -12.55 20.08 21.56
N PRO A 142 -12.28 21.40 21.65
CA PRO A 142 -11.07 21.92 22.26
C PRO A 142 -10.86 21.42 23.69
N ILE A 143 -9.62 21.11 24.01
CA ILE A 143 -9.15 20.81 25.36
C ILE A 143 -7.81 21.52 25.58
N ASP A 144 -7.39 21.62 26.83
CA ASP A 144 -6.01 21.95 27.16
C ASP A 144 -5.51 20.88 28.12
N ARG A 145 -4.75 19.92 27.59
CA ARG A 145 -4.29 18.76 28.34
C ARG A 145 -2.82 18.49 28.06
N VAL A 146 -2.08 18.15 29.11
CA VAL A 146 -0.73 17.61 29.01
C VAL A 146 -0.74 16.18 29.53
N PHE A 147 -0.18 15.25 28.75
CA PHE A 147 -0.06 13.84 29.11
C PHE A 147 1.27 13.30 28.58
N GLU A 148 2.03 12.62 29.43
CA GLU A 148 3.37 12.08 29.10
C GLU A 148 4.33 13.10 28.47
N GLY A 149 4.21 14.38 28.82
CA GLY A 149 5.05 15.46 28.29
C GLY A 149 4.54 16.05 26.96
N HIS A 150 3.50 15.49 26.36
CA HIS A 150 2.88 15.99 25.14
C HIS A 150 1.66 16.87 25.45
N LYS A 151 1.52 17.97 24.71
CA LYS A 151 0.37 18.86 24.81
C LYS A 151 -0.67 18.51 23.74
N PHE A 152 -1.93 18.52 24.15
CA PHE A 152 -3.08 18.22 23.32
C PHE A 152 -4.10 19.36 23.35
N ILE A 153 -4.63 19.70 22.19
CA ILE A 153 -5.48 20.87 21.95
C ILE A 153 -6.95 20.55 21.69
N ALA A 154 -7.27 19.28 21.40
CA ALA A 154 -8.65 18.84 21.22
C ALA A 154 -8.83 17.35 21.53
N ASN A 155 -10.05 16.97 21.91
CA ASN A 155 -10.53 15.61 21.65
C ASN A 155 -10.74 15.45 20.15
N GLY A 156 -10.49 14.26 19.62
CA GLY A 156 -10.65 14.00 18.20
C GLY A 156 -10.71 12.51 17.88
N TYR A 157 -10.53 12.24 16.60
CA TYR A 157 -10.45 10.90 16.05
C TYR A 157 -9.18 10.79 15.23
N LEU A 158 -8.53 9.64 15.31
CA LEU A 158 -7.28 9.36 14.62
C LEU A 158 -7.51 8.22 13.63
N TRP A 159 -7.11 8.45 12.38
CA TRP A 159 -6.96 7.41 11.38
C TRP A 159 -5.48 7.17 11.15
N GLN A 160 -5.12 5.91 11.08
CA GLN A 160 -3.78 5.44 10.74
C GLN A 160 -3.93 4.43 9.62
N TRP A 161 -3.19 4.59 8.53
CA TRP A 161 -3.35 3.68 7.40
C TRP A 161 -2.12 3.56 6.52
N CYS A 162 -2.03 2.46 5.80
CA CYS A 162 -1.06 2.25 4.74
C CYS A 162 -1.75 2.37 3.37
N SER A 163 -1.37 3.36 2.56
CA SER A 163 -1.95 3.57 1.22
C SER A 163 -1.49 2.53 0.18
N ASN A 164 -0.57 1.63 0.54
CA ASN A 164 -0.07 0.60 -0.37
C ASN A 164 -0.74 -0.77 -0.17
N CYS A 165 -1.15 -1.10 1.06
CA CYS A 165 -1.77 -2.40 1.36
C CYS A 165 -3.14 -2.29 2.02
N HIS A 166 -3.62 -1.08 2.25
CA HIS A 166 -4.94 -0.76 2.82
C HIS A 166 -5.19 -1.38 4.20
N SER A 167 -4.13 -1.53 4.99
CA SER A 167 -4.26 -1.83 6.41
C SER A 167 -4.53 -0.53 7.17
N PHE A 168 -5.45 -0.55 8.14
CA PHE A 168 -5.81 0.65 8.89
C PHE A 168 -6.18 0.36 10.35
N GLU A 169 -6.10 1.41 11.16
CA GLU A 169 -6.72 1.52 12.47
C GLU A 169 -7.45 2.87 12.58
N HIS A 170 -8.52 2.88 13.38
CA HIS A 170 -9.27 4.09 13.70
C HIS A 170 -9.75 4.02 15.14
N TYR A 171 -9.52 5.10 15.89
CA TYR A 171 -9.94 5.22 17.29
C TYR A 171 -10.07 6.67 17.72
N SER A 172 -10.81 6.90 18.80
CA SER A 172 -10.84 8.20 19.48
C SER A 172 -9.46 8.50 20.06
N SER A 173 -8.98 9.73 19.88
CA SER A 173 -7.65 10.15 20.33
C SER A 173 -7.64 11.62 20.75
N PHE A 174 -6.52 12.07 21.30
CA PHE A 174 -6.26 13.49 21.53
C PHE A 174 -5.48 14.05 20.35
N VAL A 175 -5.85 15.25 19.90
CA VAL A 175 -5.13 15.95 18.83
C VAL A 175 -3.95 16.69 19.45
N PRO A 176 -2.70 16.37 19.05
CA PRO A 176 -1.53 17.04 19.60
C PRO A 176 -1.44 18.50 19.11
N ASP A 177 -0.78 19.35 19.89
CA ASP A 177 -0.65 20.78 19.58
C ASP A 177 0.18 21.08 18.32
N TRP A 178 1.08 20.18 17.96
CA TRP A 178 1.87 20.24 16.73
C TRP A 178 1.10 19.78 15.49
N TRP A 179 -0.05 19.12 15.63
CA TRP A 179 -0.80 18.62 14.49
C TRP A 179 -1.29 19.76 13.59
N SER A 180 -0.90 19.71 12.32
CA SER A 180 -1.38 20.61 11.29
C SER A 180 -1.42 19.87 9.95
N CYS A 181 -2.56 19.91 9.28
CA CYS A 181 -2.75 19.29 7.98
C CYS A 181 -3.73 20.10 7.14
N ALA A 182 -3.34 20.44 5.90
CA ALA A 182 -4.18 21.18 4.95
C ALA A 182 -5.15 20.27 4.17
N LEU A 183 -5.24 18.99 4.55
CA LEU A 183 -6.09 18.03 3.85
C LEU A 183 -7.57 18.32 4.15
N GLU A 184 -8.29 18.79 3.13
CA GLU A 184 -9.72 19.00 3.21
C GLU A 184 -10.47 17.69 2.98
N VAL A 185 -11.12 17.18 4.02
CA VAL A 185 -11.93 15.97 3.98
C VAL A 185 -13.38 16.31 4.24
N ASP A 186 -14.27 15.82 3.37
CA ASP A 186 -15.71 15.96 3.53
C ASP A 186 -16.18 15.17 4.77
N ALA A 187 -16.58 15.90 5.81
CA ALA A 187 -16.98 15.32 7.08
C ALA A 187 -18.21 14.40 6.97
N GLU A 188 -19.09 14.61 5.99
CA GLU A 188 -20.26 13.75 5.77
C GLU A 188 -19.90 12.38 5.21
N LYS A 189 -18.69 12.25 4.63
CA LYS A 189 -18.16 10.99 4.08
C LYS A 189 -17.22 10.26 5.04
N LEU A 190 -16.92 10.85 6.20
CA LEU A 190 -16.05 10.21 7.18
C LEU A 190 -16.71 8.97 7.78
N THR A 191 -15.95 7.88 7.78
CA THR A 191 -16.30 6.62 8.42
C THR A 191 -15.07 6.10 9.16
N ALA A 192 -15.18 4.96 9.85
CA ALA A 192 -14.01 4.31 10.43
C ALA A 192 -12.97 3.89 9.35
N TRP A 193 -13.41 3.67 8.11
CA TRP A 193 -12.50 3.40 7.00
C TRP A 193 -11.90 4.70 6.45
N PRO A 194 -10.60 4.74 6.14
CA PRO A 194 -9.92 5.95 5.68
C PRO A 194 -10.20 6.29 4.20
N ILE A 195 -11.26 5.76 3.59
CA ILE A 195 -11.58 5.93 2.16
C ILE A 195 -11.65 7.40 1.77
N ALA A 196 -12.48 8.19 2.45
CA ALA A 196 -12.65 9.61 2.14
C ALA A 196 -11.37 10.43 2.35
N ILE A 197 -10.56 10.04 3.34
CA ILE A 197 -9.29 10.70 3.67
C ILE A 197 -8.25 10.39 2.59
N GLU A 198 -8.16 9.13 2.16
CA GLU A 198 -7.25 8.69 1.11
C GLU A 198 -7.61 9.29 -0.26
N GLU A 199 -8.90 9.37 -0.59
CA GLU A 199 -9.39 10.04 -1.79
C GLU A 199 -8.98 11.52 -1.81
N ALA A 200 -9.17 12.24 -0.69
CA ALA A 200 -8.72 13.62 -0.55
C ALA A 200 -7.20 13.74 -0.70
N ARG A 201 -6.43 12.80 -0.13
CA ARG A 201 -4.96 12.80 -0.18
C ARG A 201 -4.47 12.61 -1.61
N ILE A 202 -5.05 11.68 -2.34
CA ILE A 202 -4.75 11.44 -3.76
C ILE A 202 -5.09 12.69 -4.58
N ALA A 203 -6.25 13.32 -4.34
CA ALA A 203 -6.66 14.55 -5.04
C ALA A 203 -5.71 15.72 -4.77
N MET A 204 -5.21 15.87 -3.54
CA MET A 204 -4.21 16.88 -3.19
C MET A 204 -2.89 16.63 -3.94
N LEU A 205 -2.43 15.37 -4.01
CA LEU A 205 -1.20 14.99 -4.71
C LEU A 205 -1.30 15.18 -6.23
N THR A 206 -2.47 14.95 -6.84
CA THR A 206 -2.67 15.17 -8.28
C THR A 206 -2.76 16.65 -8.62
N SER A 207 -3.39 17.46 -7.76
CA SER A 207 -3.52 18.91 -7.93
C SER A 207 -2.18 19.64 -7.82
N ASN A 208 -1.27 19.16 -6.95
CA ASN A 208 0.07 19.73 -6.76
C ASN A 208 1.09 19.36 -7.86
N LYS A 209 0.71 18.54 -8.84
CA LYS A 209 1.60 18.11 -9.95
C LYS A 209 1.50 18.96 -11.23
N ILE A 210 0.83 20.11 -11.22
CA ILE A 210 0.74 21.03 -12.37
C ILE A 210 1.30 22.39 -11.94
N PRO A 211 2.42 22.86 -12.54
CA PRO A 211 2.40 23.30 -13.95
C PRO A 211 3.64 22.88 -14.76
N SER A 212 3.41 22.37 -15.97
CA SER A 212 4.39 22.44 -17.06
C SER A 212 3.78 23.21 -18.22
N TYR A 213 4.15 24.49 -18.32
CA TYR A 213 4.23 25.19 -19.61
C TYR A 213 5.61 24.91 -20.20
#